data_AF-A0A523M5P4-F1
#
_entry.id   AF-A0A523M5P4-F1
#
_cell.length_a   1.000
_cell.length_b   1.000
_cell.length_c   1.000
_cell.angle_alpha   90.00
_cell.angle_beta   90.00
_cell.angle_gamma   90.00
#
_symmetry.space_group_name_H-M   'P 1'
#
loop_
_entity.id
_entity.type
_entity.pdbx_description
1 polymer ?
#
loop_
_entity_poly.entity_id
_entity_poly.type
_entity_poly.pdbx_seq_one_letter_code
_entity_poly.pdbx_strand_id
1 'polypeptide(L)'
;GSIPLIGALFRVRKTDKIKTNLMIFIRATILRDSTQTALQTNAKYNFIRDFQRAQQDRGVQLMPNEQRPILPPLEEASNADSSAAVEE
;
A
#
# COMPACT_ATOMS: atom_id res chain seq x y z
N GLY A 1 -34.13 -19.79 39.89
CA GLY A 1 -34.53 -19.99 38.48
C GLY A 1 -34.32 -21.42 38.01
N SER A 2 -35.07 -22.37 38.57
CA SER A 2 -35.01 -23.81 38.28
C SER A 2 -36.36 -24.40 37.83
N ILE A 3 -37.37 -23.55 37.64
CA ILE A 3 -38.67 -23.95 37.09
C ILE A 3 -38.55 -23.90 35.55
N PRO A 4 -38.72 -25.01 34.83
CA PRO A 4 -38.81 -24.99 33.37
C PRO A 4 -40.01 -24.09 32.98
N LEU A 5 -39.83 -23.27 31.94
CA LEU A 5 -40.76 -22.21 31.47
C LEU A 5 -40.58 -20.82 32.11
N ILE A 6 -40.67 -20.66 33.44
CA ILE A 6 -40.65 -19.33 34.09
C ILE A 6 -39.32 -18.96 34.79
N GLY A 7 -38.37 -19.90 34.89
CA GLY A 7 -37.09 -19.67 35.55
C GLY A 7 -36.14 -18.69 34.84
N ALA A 8 -36.45 -18.29 33.61
CA ALA A 8 -35.64 -17.36 32.80
C ALA A 8 -35.86 -15.88 33.17
N LEU A 9 -37.03 -15.50 33.71
CA LEU A 9 -37.36 -14.10 34.05
C LEU A 9 -36.50 -13.53 35.19
N PHE A 10 -35.88 -14.41 36.00
CA PHE A 10 -35.08 -14.02 37.16
C PHE A 10 -33.60 -14.41 37.00
N ARG A 11 -33.12 -14.65 35.77
CA ARG A 11 -31.75 -15.11 35.52
C ARG A 11 -30.97 -14.12 34.66
N VAL A 12 -29.94 -13.50 35.22
CA VAL A 12 -28.94 -12.73 34.46
C VAL A 12 -27.90 -13.70 33.90
N ARG A 13 -27.68 -13.66 32.58
CA ARG A 13 -26.63 -14.43 31.89
C ARG A 13 -25.80 -13.48 31.05
N LYS A 14 -24.48 -13.49 31.24
CA LYS A 14 -23.51 -12.84 30.34
C LYS A 14 -22.59 -13.92 29.80
N THR A 15 -22.44 -14.02 28.49
CA THR A 15 -21.52 -14.97 27.86
C THR A 15 -20.80 -14.25 26.74
N ASP A 16 -19.57 -13.85 27.01
CA ASP A 16 -18.72 -13.18 26.04
C ASP A 16 -17.76 -14.22 25.46
N LYS A 17 -17.77 -14.42 24.14
CA LYS A 17 -16.82 -15.27 23.41
C LYS A 17 -16.07 -14.41 22.41
N ILE A 18 -14.81 -14.14 22.69
CA ILE A 18 -13.95 -13.32 21.83
C ILE A 18 -12.87 -14.23 21.25
N LYS A 19 -12.77 -14.27 19.91
CA LYS A 19 -11.71 -14.98 19.19
C LYS A 19 -10.95 -13.99 18.31
N THR A 20 -9.69 -13.76 18.65
CA THR A 20 -8.80 -12.86 17.89
C THR A 20 -7.76 -13.71 17.17
N ASN A 21 -7.60 -13.50 15.85
CA ASN A 21 -6.55 -14.14 15.05
C ASN A 21 -5.75 -13.04 14.36
N LEU A 22 -4.48 -12.90 14.74
CA LEU A 22 -3.54 -11.96 14.12
C LEU A 22 -2.37 -12.77 13.57
N MET A 23 -2.12 -12.63 12.27
CA MET A 23 -0.99 -13.26 11.59
C MET A 23 -0.14 -12.17 10.96
N ILE A 24 1.17 -12.21 11.21
CA ILE A 24 2.14 -11.26 10.68
C ILE A 24 3.10 -12.05 9.79
N PHE A 25 3.15 -11.72 8.50
CA PHE A 25 3.99 -12.39 7.51
C PHE A 25 5.04 -11.43 6.96
N ILE A 26 6.22 -11.96 6.66
CA ILE A 26 7.31 -11.24 6.00
C ILE A 26 7.88 -12.09 4.87
N ARG A 27 8.18 -11.46 3.73
CA ARG A 27 8.85 -12.08 2.59
C ARG A 27 10.17 -11.36 2.31
N ALA A 28 11.28 -11.93 2.76
CA ALA A 28 12.60 -11.46 2.37
C ALA A 28 12.92 -11.87 0.93
N THR A 29 13.55 -10.99 0.17
CA THR A 29 14.08 -11.29 -1.18
C THR A 29 15.53 -10.84 -1.21
N ILE A 30 16.46 -11.72 -1.58
CA ILE A 30 17.88 -11.38 -1.71
C ILE A 30 18.12 -10.97 -3.15
N LEU A 31 18.52 -9.70 -3.35
CA LEU A 31 18.90 -9.19 -4.65
C LEU A 31 20.41 -9.36 -4.80
N ARG A 32 20.84 -10.17 -5.78
CA ARG A 32 22.26 -10.56 -5.95
C ARG A 32 22.95 -9.87 -7.10
N ASP A 33 22.21 -9.62 -8.19
CA ASP A 33 22.72 -8.98 -9.39
C ASP A 33 22.07 -7.60 -9.59
N SER A 34 22.87 -6.66 -10.07
CA SER A 34 22.46 -5.32 -10.49
C SER A 34 21.38 -5.36 -11.57
N THR A 35 21.46 -6.29 -12.53
CA THR A 35 20.48 -6.41 -13.62
C THR A 35 19.12 -6.89 -13.08
N GLN A 36 19.13 -7.89 -12.21
CA GLN A 36 17.93 -8.40 -11.55
C GLN A 36 17.31 -7.35 -10.63
N THR A 37 18.14 -6.54 -9.96
CA THR A 37 17.70 -5.43 -9.13
C THR A 37 17.01 -4.36 -9.97
N ALA A 38 17.62 -3.95 -11.07
CA ALA A 38 17.04 -2.99 -12.00
C ALA A 38 15.69 -3.48 -12.52
N LEU A 39 15.58 -4.75 -12.95
CA LEU A 39 14.31 -5.32 -13.42
C LEU A 39 13.19 -5.29 -12.35
N GLN A 40 13.50 -5.70 -11.11
CA GLN A 40 12.51 -5.70 -10.02
C GLN A 40 12.08 -4.28 -9.62
N THR A 41 13.02 -3.35 -9.59
CA THR A 41 12.75 -1.93 -9.30
C THR A 41 11.96 -1.29 -10.43
N ASN A 42 12.33 -1.53 -11.69
CA ASN A 42 11.65 -1.02 -12.88
C ASN A 42 10.17 -1.44 -12.92
N ALA A 43 9.89 -2.71 -12.64
CA ALA A 43 8.52 -3.21 -12.59
C ALA A 43 7.67 -2.49 -11.53
N LYS A 44 8.22 -2.30 -10.32
CA LYS A 44 7.52 -1.58 -9.22
C LYS A 44 7.36 -0.09 -9.53
N TYR A 45 8.37 0.52 -10.13
CA TYR A 45 8.37 1.93 -10.50
C TYR A 45 7.29 2.22 -11.54
N ASN A 46 7.26 1.43 -12.61
CA ASN A 46 6.26 1.56 -13.67
C ASN A 46 4.83 1.38 -13.11
N PHE A 47 4.63 0.42 -12.22
CA PHE A 47 3.34 0.22 -11.55
C PHE A 47 2.85 1.49 -10.80
N ILE A 48 3.73 2.13 -10.03
CA ILE A 48 3.36 3.35 -9.28
C ILE A 48 3.10 4.51 -10.24
N ARG A 49 3.93 4.66 -11.28
CA ARG A 49 3.79 5.72 -12.29
C ARG A 49 2.48 5.59 -13.07
N ASP A 50 2.10 4.38 -13.47
CA ASP A 50 0.83 4.13 -14.16
C ASP A 50 -0.38 4.45 -13.26
N PHE A 51 -0.28 4.12 -11.97
CA PHE A 51 -1.29 4.51 -10.99
C PHE A 51 -1.39 6.04 -10.83
N GLN A 52 -0.26 6.74 -10.77
CA GLN A 52 -0.24 8.21 -10.69
C GLN A 52 -0.82 8.86 -11.95
N ARG A 53 -0.51 8.33 -13.14
CA ARG A 53 -1.08 8.80 -14.41
C ARG A 53 -2.60 8.64 -14.41
N ALA A 54 -3.11 7.47 -14.03
CA ALA A 54 -4.55 7.23 -13.92
C ALA A 54 -5.24 8.16 -12.91
N GLN A 55 -4.52 8.63 -11.88
CA GLN A 55 -5.03 9.58 -10.90
C GLN A 55 -4.91 11.04 -11.37
N GLN A 56 -3.94 11.35 -12.22
CA GLN A 56 -3.80 12.66 -12.88
C GLN A 56 -4.97 12.91 -13.82
N ASP A 57 -5.43 11.89 -14.56
CA ASP A 57 -6.62 11.97 -15.44
C ASP A 57 -7.89 12.37 -14.67
N ARG A 58 -7.96 12.09 -13.36
CA ARG A 58 -9.07 12.48 -12.49
C ARG A 58 -8.95 13.89 -11.92
N GLY A 59 -7.82 14.57 -12.12
CA GLY A 59 -7.58 15.94 -11.65
C GLY A 59 -7.56 16.12 -10.12
N VAL A 60 -7.41 17.37 -9.67
CA VAL A 60 -7.57 17.77 -8.27
C VAL A 60 -8.94 18.44 -8.11
N GLN A 61 -9.84 17.79 -7.35
CA GLN A 61 -11.25 18.18 -7.24
C GLN A 61 -11.49 19.64 -6.81
N LEU A 62 -10.52 20.25 -6.12
CA LEU A 62 -10.62 21.63 -5.59
C LEU A 62 -9.60 22.61 -6.21
N MET A 63 -8.75 22.14 -7.13
CA MET A 63 -7.76 22.96 -7.84
C MET A 63 -7.71 22.56 -9.32
N PRO A 64 -8.64 23.08 -10.15
CA PRO A 64 -8.88 22.59 -11.52
C PRO A 64 -7.69 22.70 -12.47
N ASN A 65 -6.72 23.58 -12.17
CA ASN A 65 -5.54 23.85 -13.01
C ASN A 65 -4.23 23.31 -12.40
N GLU A 66 -4.30 22.63 -11.25
CA GLU A 66 -3.12 22.08 -10.58
C GLU A 66 -2.82 20.68 -11.11
N GLN A 67 -1.67 20.50 -11.73
CA GLN A 67 -1.21 19.18 -12.17
C GLN A 67 -0.52 18.49 -11.00
N ARG A 68 -0.95 17.26 -10.70
CA ARG A 68 -0.29 16.44 -9.67
C ARG A 68 1.10 16.06 -10.16
N PRO A 69 2.15 16.18 -9.32
CA PRO A 69 3.47 15.69 -9.69
C PRO A 69 3.42 14.18 -9.91
N ILE A 70 4.00 13.73 -11.03
CA ILE A 70 4.15 12.31 -11.36
C ILE A 70 5.63 11.94 -11.39
N LEU A 71 5.92 10.66 -11.13
CA LEU A 71 7.27 10.14 -11.25
C LEU A 71 7.77 10.27 -12.70
N PRO A 72 9.02 10.71 -12.93
CA PRO A 72 9.60 10.81 -14.27
C PRO A 72 9.70 9.44 -14.97
N PRO A 73 9.96 9.38 -16.28
CA PRO A 73 10.31 8.12 -16.96
C PRO A 73 11.63 7.58 -16.40
N LEU A 74 11.81 6.26 -16.37
CA LEU A 74 13.04 5.62 -15.86
C LEU A 74 14.29 6.06 -16.64
N GLU A 75 14.18 6.22 -17.96
CA GLU A 75 15.26 6.74 -18.80
C GLU A 75 15.66 8.16 -18.38
N GLU A 76 14.68 9.03 -18.17
CA GLU A 76 14.91 10.42 -17.74
C GLU A 76 15.46 10.51 -16.32
N ALA A 77 15.00 9.66 -15.39
CA ALA A 77 15.55 9.56 -14.04
C ALA A 77 17.03 9.15 -14.04
N SER A 78 17.40 8.16 -14.87
CA SER A 78 18.81 7.74 -15.00
C SER A 78 19.72 8.82 -15.61
N ASN A 79 19.17 9.64 -16.51
CA ASN A 79 19.88 10.77 -17.11
C ASN A 79 20.00 11.95 -16.13
N ALA A 80 19.02 12.17 -15.27
CA ALA A 80 19.06 13.22 -14.24
C ALA A 80 20.14 12.93 -13.18
N ASP A 81 20.24 11.68 -12.71
CA ASP A 81 21.27 11.25 -11.75
C ASP A 81 22.69 11.38 -12.33
N SER A 82 22.87 11.17 -13.63
CA SER A 82 24.16 11.32 -14.31
C SER A 82 24.54 12.77 -14.61
N SER A 83 23.58 13.69 -14.77
CA SER A 83 23.87 15.13 -14.88
C SER A 83 24.30 15.77 -13.55
N ALA A 84 23.82 15.26 -12.42
CA ALA A 84 24.16 15.78 -11.10
C ALA A 84 25.56 15.40 -10.61
N ALA A 85 26.19 14.40 -11.23
CA ALA A 85 27.53 13.93 -10.89
C ALA A 85 28.66 14.63 -11.68
N VAL A 86 28.32 15.55 -12.60
CA VAL A 86 29.29 16.25 -13.48
C VAL A 86 29.62 17.67 -12.98
N GLU A 87 29.01 18.11 -11.87
CA GLU A 87 29.26 19.42 -11.25
C GLU A 87 30.16 19.38 -9.99
N GLU A 88 31.03 18.37 -9.84
CA GLU A 88 32.16 18.42 -8.89
C GLU A 88 33.52 18.47 -9.61
#